data_AF-A0AA43ZSP4-F1
#
_entry.id   AF-A0AA43ZSP4-F1
#
_cell.length_a   1.000
_cell.length_b   1.000
_cell.length_c   1.000
_cell.angle_alpha   90.00
_cell.angle_beta   90.00
_cell.angle_gamma   90.00
#
_symmetry.space_group_name_H-M   'P 1'
#
loop_
_entity.id
_entity.type
_entity.pdbx_description
1 polymer ?
#
loop_
_entity_poly.entity_id
_entity_poly.type
_entity_poly.pdbx_seq_one_letter_code
_entity_poly.pdbx_strand_id
1 'polypeptide(L)'
;MADWETKEIRELKVGRYVNIDDEPCKIVSIDTSKPGKHGSAKANIVATSIFTGAKKSLVGPVSTKCQVPLIDKRKATILYTNGSEVSVLDAETNQEVVIEINDDHECSLEPGAEILYIVAMDRMKLL
;
A
#
# COMPACT_ATOMS: atom_id res chain seq x y z
N MET A 1 -4.84 -1.96 14.56
CA MET A 1 -5.59 -2.90 13.69
C MET A 1 -5.40 -2.37 12.29
N ALA A 2 -4.85 -3.17 11.39
CA ALA A 2 -4.80 -2.80 9.99
C ALA A 2 -6.23 -2.57 9.46
N ASP A 3 -6.52 -1.34 9.06
CA ASP A 3 -7.82 -1.00 8.49
C ASP A 3 -7.88 -1.52 7.05
N TRP A 4 -8.79 -2.46 6.80
CA TRP A 4 -9.09 -3.00 5.48
C TRP A 4 -10.59 -3.01 5.19
N GLU A 5 -10.93 -2.85 3.90
CA GLU A 5 -12.27 -3.08 3.39
C GLU A 5 -12.30 -4.43 2.66
N THR A 6 -13.38 -5.21 2.81
CA THR A 6 -13.56 -6.43 2.02
C THR A 6 -14.30 -6.12 0.72
N LYS A 7 -13.71 -6.48 -0.43
CA LYS A 7 -14.32 -6.34 -1.75
C LYS A 7 -14.27 -7.65 -2.53
N GLU A 8 -15.16 -7.80 -3.49
CA GLU A 8 -15.00 -8.83 -4.50
C GLU A 8 -14.02 -8.38 -5.59
N ILE A 9 -13.35 -9.35 -6.22
CA ILE A 9 -12.39 -9.10 -7.30
C ILE A 9 -12.97 -8.22 -8.43
N ARG A 10 -14.25 -8.39 -8.77
CA ARG A 10 -14.94 -7.57 -9.81
C ARG A 10 -15.01 -6.08 -9.47
N GLU A 11 -14.85 -5.70 -8.20
CA GLU A 11 -14.93 -4.32 -7.74
C GLU A 11 -13.56 -3.62 -7.75
N LEU A 12 -12.48 -4.38 -7.94
CA LEU A 12 -11.12 -3.86 -8.01
C LEU A 12 -10.90 -3.06 -9.30
N LYS A 13 -10.01 -2.07 -9.21
CA LYS A 13 -9.66 -1.18 -10.33
C LYS A 13 -8.15 -1.00 -10.40
N VAL A 14 -7.62 -0.91 -11.61
CA VAL A 14 -6.21 -0.54 -11.83
C VAL A 14 -5.90 0.80 -11.16
N GLY A 15 -4.74 0.89 -10.54
CA GLY A 15 -4.30 2.04 -9.73
C GLY A 15 -4.82 2.06 -8.29
N ARG A 16 -5.75 1.16 -7.92
CA ARG A 16 -6.17 0.95 -6.52
C ARG A 16 -5.33 -0.13 -5.84
N TYR A 17 -5.66 -0.45 -4.60
CA TYR A 17 -4.87 -1.35 -3.76
C TYR A 17 -5.59 -2.67 -3.49
N VAL A 18 -4.81 -3.71 -3.19
CA VAL A 18 -5.27 -5.03 -2.77
C VAL A 18 -4.21 -5.68 -1.88
N ASN A 19 -4.63 -6.41 -0.85
CA ASN A 19 -3.74 -7.24 -0.05
C ASN A 19 -3.49 -8.57 -0.78
N ILE A 20 -2.22 -8.90 -1.05
CA ILE A 20 -1.83 -10.20 -1.64
C ILE A 20 -0.71 -10.78 -0.79
N ASP A 21 -0.97 -11.91 -0.13
CA ASP A 21 -0.08 -12.57 0.83
C ASP A 21 0.49 -11.58 1.87
N ASP A 22 -0.42 -10.95 2.61
CA ASP A 22 -0.13 -9.98 3.68
C ASP A 22 0.75 -8.78 3.24
N GLU A 23 0.68 -8.44 1.97
CA GLU A 23 1.42 -7.33 1.36
C GLU A 23 0.45 -6.35 0.67
N PRO A 24 0.47 -5.06 1.05
CA PRO A 24 -0.34 -4.05 0.38
C PRO A 24 0.26 -3.73 -1.00
N CYS A 25 -0.50 -4.04 -2.04
CA CYS A 25 -0.05 -3.93 -3.42
C CYS A 25 -0.91 -2.94 -4.20
N LYS A 26 -0.29 -2.11 -5.04
CA LYS A 26 -0.96 -1.28 -6.05
C LYS A 26 -1.22 -2.10 -7.30
N ILE A 27 -2.47 -2.17 -7.75
CA ILE A 27 -2.89 -2.93 -8.92
C ILE A 27 -2.38 -2.24 -10.19
N VAL A 28 -1.63 -2.99 -11.01
CA VAL A 28 -1.08 -2.51 -12.28
C VAL A 28 -1.85 -3.03 -13.50
N SER A 29 -2.46 -4.22 -13.42
CA SER A 29 -3.34 -4.74 -14.46
C SER A 29 -4.43 -5.67 -13.89
N ILE A 30 -5.55 -5.74 -14.61
CA ILE A 30 -6.63 -6.70 -14.35
C ILE A 30 -7.11 -7.22 -15.70
N ASP A 31 -6.94 -8.52 -15.93
CA ASP A 31 -7.42 -9.22 -17.11
C ASP A 31 -8.56 -10.17 -16.72
N THR A 32 -9.67 -10.15 -17.45
CA THR A 32 -10.81 -11.05 -17.17
C THR A 32 -11.09 -11.98 -18.34
N SER A 33 -11.32 -13.26 -18.04
CA SER A 33 -11.72 -14.25 -19.04
C SER A 33 -13.22 -14.46 -19.01
N LYS A 34 -13.85 -14.55 -20.18
CA LYS A 34 -15.27 -14.95 -20.28
C LYS A 34 -15.46 -16.35 -19.69
N PRO A 35 -16.52 -16.58 -18.93
CA PRO A 35 -16.85 -17.92 -18.48
C PRO A 35 -17.18 -18.84 -19.67
N GLY A 36 -16.78 -20.11 -19.57
CA GLY A 36 -17.34 -21.16 -20.43
C GLY A 36 -18.83 -21.41 -20.11
N LYS A 37 -19.45 -22.42 -20.74
CA LYS A 37 -20.90 -22.72 -20.60
C LYS A 37 -21.46 -22.74 -19.17
N HIS A 38 -20.65 -23.08 -18.17
CA HIS A 38 -21.06 -23.17 -16.76
C HIS A 38 -20.09 -22.46 -15.79
N GLY A 39 -19.20 -21.60 -16.30
CA GLY A 39 -18.14 -21.00 -15.49
C GLY A 39 -18.53 -19.67 -14.84
N SER A 40 -17.79 -19.28 -13.81
CA SER A 40 -17.67 -17.87 -13.42
C SER A 40 -16.53 -17.23 -14.19
N ALA A 41 -16.64 -15.93 -14.51
CA ALA A 41 -15.49 -15.19 -15.04
C ALA A 41 -14.32 -15.30 -14.06
N LYS A 42 -13.11 -15.51 -14.58
CA LYS A 42 -11.88 -15.47 -13.80
C LYS A 42 -11.16 -14.17 -14.07
N ALA A 43 -10.56 -13.59 -13.05
CA ALA A 43 -9.63 -12.48 -13.20
C ALA A 43 -8.20 -12.96 -12.96
N ASN A 44 -7.26 -12.35 -13.66
CA ASN A 44 -5.84 -12.33 -13.36
C ASN A 44 -5.46 -10.90 -13.03
N ILE A 45 -5.04 -10.66 -11.79
CA ILE A 45 -4.63 -9.36 -11.28
C ILE A 45 -3.12 -9.38 -11.14
N VAL A 46 -2.45 -8.38 -11.69
CA VAL A 46 -1.03 -8.11 -11.40
C VAL A 46 -0.97 -6.84 -10.57
N ALA A 47 -0.18 -6.87 -9.50
CA ALA A 47 0.02 -5.75 -8.59
C ALA A 47 1.47 -5.65 -8.16
N THR A 48 1.86 -4.51 -7.62
CA THR A 48 3.21 -4.25 -7.12
C THR A 48 3.13 -3.82 -5.66
N SER A 49 3.92 -4.45 -4.79
CA SER A 49 4.07 -4.03 -3.38
C SER A 49 4.46 -2.56 -3.32
N ILE A 50 3.76 -1.78 -2.49
CA ILE A 50 4.07 -0.36 -2.30
C ILE A 50 5.32 -0.14 -1.45
N PHE A 51 5.72 -1.15 -0.67
CA PHE A 51 6.91 -1.10 0.18
C PHE A 51 8.16 -1.61 -0.52
N THR A 52 8.08 -2.80 -1.12
CA THR A 52 9.24 -3.53 -1.66
C THR A 52 9.40 -3.42 -3.18
N GLY A 53 8.38 -2.93 -3.90
CA GLY A 53 8.38 -2.92 -5.37
C GLY A 53 8.25 -4.32 -6.01
N ALA A 54 8.12 -5.39 -5.21
CA ALA A 54 7.95 -6.74 -5.74
C ALA A 54 6.60 -6.90 -6.46
N LYS A 55 6.61 -7.57 -7.62
CA LYS A 55 5.39 -7.93 -8.34
C LYS A 55 4.70 -9.12 -7.66
N LYS A 56 3.39 -9.04 -7.51
CA LYS A 56 2.51 -10.10 -7.01
C LYS A 56 1.33 -10.31 -7.96
N SER A 57 0.72 -11.49 -7.90
CA SER A 57 -0.47 -11.80 -8.68
C SER A 57 -1.57 -12.47 -7.85
N LEU A 58 -2.81 -12.20 -8.23
CA LEU A 58 -4.00 -12.84 -7.67
C LEU A 58 -4.87 -13.33 -8.81
N VAL A 59 -5.12 -14.64 -8.85
CA VAL A 59 -5.97 -15.28 -9.85
C VAL A 59 -7.15 -15.95 -9.17
N GLY A 60 -8.36 -15.64 -9.61
CA GLY A 60 -9.55 -16.23 -9.00
C GLY A 60 -10.85 -15.88 -9.72
N PRO A 61 -11.97 -16.55 -9.34
CA PRO A 61 -13.30 -16.10 -9.73
C PRO A 61 -13.52 -14.63 -9.38
N VAL A 62 -14.21 -13.89 -10.24
CA VAL A 62 -14.47 -12.46 -10.02
C VAL A 62 -15.31 -12.16 -8.77
N SER A 63 -16.00 -13.17 -8.22
CA SER A 63 -16.78 -13.11 -6.98
C SER A 63 -15.96 -13.43 -5.72
N THR A 64 -14.68 -13.79 -5.85
CA THR A 64 -13.81 -14.04 -4.70
C THR A 64 -13.65 -12.76 -3.91
N LYS A 65 -13.83 -12.85 -2.59
CA LYS A 65 -13.57 -11.74 -1.66
C LYS A 65 -12.07 -11.59 -1.44
N CYS A 66 -11.62 -10.35 -1.37
CA CYS A 66 -10.26 -9.93 -1.12
C CYS A 66 -10.28 -8.72 -0.17
N GLN A 67 -9.16 -8.51 0.52
CA GLN A 67 -8.98 -7.35 1.37
C GLN A 67 -8.35 -6.21 0.56
N VAL A 68 -8.89 -5.01 0.73
CA VAL A 68 -8.34 -3.76 0.20
C VAL A 68 -7.76 -2.99 1.38
N PRO A 69 -6.43 -2.84 1.46
CA PRO A 69 -5.81 -2.12 2.56
C PRO A 69 -6.10 -0.62 2.45
N LEU A 70 -6.33 0.03 3.59
CA LEU A 70 -6.31 1.48 3.66
C LEU A 70 -4.86 1.96 3.55
N ILE A 71 -4.61 2.86 2.60
CA ILE A 71 -3.33 3.56 2.47
C ILE A 71 -3.54 4.96 3.01
N ASP A 72 -3.06 5.19 4.23
CA ASP A 72 -3.16 6.47 4.90
C ASP A 72 -1.91 7.29 4.58
N LYS A 73 -2.09 8.45 3.94
CA LYS A 73 -0.98 9.32 3.54
C LYS A 73 -0.97 10.55 4.43
N ARG A 74 0.09 10.70 5.22
CA ARG A 74 0.21 11.72 6.24
C ARG A 74 1.34 12.71 5.95
N LYS A 75 1.23 13.88 6.56
CA LYS A 75 2.28 14.90 6.61
C LYS A 75 3.01 14.80 7.94
N ALA A 76 4.31 15.06 7.94
CA ALA A 76 5.10 15.15 9.16
C ALA A 76 6.25 16.15 9.01
N THR A 77 6.78 16.60 10.13
CA THR A 77 8.00 17.41 10.19
C THR A 77 9.16 16.59 10.72
N ILE A 78 10.31 16.63 10.06
CA ILE A 78 11.51 15.93 10.50
C ILE A 78 12.01 16.54 11.83
N LEU A 79 12.27 15.70 12.82
CA LEU A 79 12.86 16.11 14.09
C LEU A 79 14.37 15.89 14.07
N TYR A 80 14.80 14.65 13.83
CA TYR A 80 16.21 14.26 13.72
C TYR A 80 16.33 12.92 13.01
N THR A 81 17.53 12.64 12.49
CA THR A 81 17.90 11.35 11.89
C THR A 81 18.83 10.58 12.81
N ASN A 82 18.69 9.25 12.85
CA ASN A 82 19.54 8.36 13.62
C ASN A 82 19.89 7.12 12.79
N GLY A 83 21.03 7.17 12.10
CA GLY A 83 21.48 6.06 11.26
C GLY A 83 20.52 5.80 10.10
N SER A 84 19.84 4.65 10.14
CA SER A 84 18.89 4.19 9.12
C SER A 84 17.43 4.57 9.41
N GLU A 85 17.18 5.37 10.44
CA GLU A 85 15.85 5.79 10.86
C GLU A 85 15.74 7.31 10.93
N VAL A 86 14.52 7.81 10.74
CA VAL A 86 14.17 9.21 10.92
C VAL A 86 13.04 9.33 11.93
N SER A 87 13.22 10.23 12.89
CA SER A 87 12.16 10.64 13.81
C SER A 87 11.42 11.85 13.25
N VAL A 88 10.09 11.77 13.24
CA VAL A 88 9.20 12.79 12.68
C VAL A 88 8.07 13.12 13.64
N LEU A 89 7.61 14.36 13.61
CA LEU A 89 6.39 14.78 14.28
C LEU A 89 5.23 14.69 13.30
N ASP A 90 4.32 13.74 13.53
CA ASP A 90 3.14 13.55 12.69
C ASP A 90 2.16 14.73 12.84
N ALA A 91 1.75 15.31 11.71
CA ALA A 91 0.95 16.55 11.70
C ALA A 91 -0.50 16.35 12.16
N GLU A 92 -1.03 15.13 12.12
CA GLU A 92 -2.42 14.84 12.50
C GLU A 92 -2.52 14.50 13.99
N THR A 93 -1.60 13.67 14.48
CA THR A 93 -1.61 13.15 15.84
C THR A 93 -0.76 13.98 16.80
N ASN A 94 0.15 14.83 16.29
CA ASN A 94 1.17 15.55 17.07
C ASN A 94 2.04 14.61 17.92
N GLN A 95 2.25 13.38 17.45
CA GLN A 95 3.09 12.38 18.10
C GLN A 95 4.40 12.19 17.34
N GLU A 96 5.46 11.87 18.09
CA GLU A 96 6.73 11.44 17.51
C GLU A 96 6.60 10.02 16.95
N VAL A 97 7.03 9.84 15.72
CA VAL A 97 6.99 8.57 14.98
C VAL A 97 8.38 8.31 14.40
N VAL A 98 8.85 7.07 14.53
CA VAL A 98 10.14 6.63 13.95
C VAL A 98 9.86 5.81 12.70
N ILE A 99 10.52 6.15 11.59
CA ILE A 99 10.33 5.51 10.29
C ILE A 99 11.70 5.09 9.75
N GLU A 100 11.79 3.86 9.23
CA GLU A 100 12.97 3.40 8.50
C GLU A 100 13.13 4.17 7.18
N ILE A 101 14.36 4.59 6.89
CA ILE A 101 14.68 5.32 5.66
C ILE A 101 14.77 4.32 4.50
N ASN A 102 13.80 4.38 3.58
CA ASN A 102 13.76 3.55 2.37
C ASN A 102 14.54 4.18 1.20
N ASP A 103 15.31 3.39 0.46
CA ASP A 103 16.18 3.86 -0.65
C ASP A 103 15.45 4.68 -1.74
N ASP A 104 14.15 4.49 -1.89
CA ASP A 104 13.31 5.15 -2.90
C ASP A 104 12.54 6.37 -2.38
N HIS A 105 12.92 6.94 -1.23
CA HIS A 105 12.32 8.18 -0.73
C HIS A 105 12.75 9.40 -1.56
N GLU A 106 11.84 10.38 -1.71
CA GLU A 106 12.14 11.67 -2.37
C GLU A 106 12.22 12.83 -1.36
N CYS A 107 12.02 12.54 -0.08
CA CYS A 107 11.99 13.51 1.02
C CYS A 107 13.37 14.11 1.37
N SER A 108 13.40 15.39 1.77
CA SER A 108 14.54 15.95 2.51
C SER A 108 14.56 15.43 3.93
N LEU A 109 15.74 15.04 4.42
CA LEU A 109 15.95 14.53 5.78
C LEU A 109 16.55 15.56 6.74
N GLU A 110 16.50 16.84 6.37
CA GLU A 110 16.94 17.93 7.24
C GLU A 110 15.91 18.20 8.35
N PRO A 111 16.33 18.43 9.61
CA PRO A 111 15.44 18.85 10.68
C PRO A 111 14.59 20.07 10.30
N GLY A 112 13.28 20.00 10.56
CA GLY A 112 12.31 21.03 10.20
C GLY A 112 11.72 20.91 8.79
N ALA A 113 12.23 20.00 7.94
CA ALA A 113 11.62 19.76 6.64
C ALA A 113 10.23 19.11 6.78
N GLU A 114 9.29 19.52 5.94
CA GLU A 114 7.99 18.85 5.79
C GLU A 114 8.09 17.70 4.79
N ILE A 115 7.59 16.53 5.19
CA ILE A 115 7.63 15.31 4.40
C ILE A 115 6.25 14.67 4.28
N LEU A 116 6.13 13.71 3.37
CA LEU A 116 4.99 12.83 3.25
C LEU A 116 5.43 11.39 3.52
N TYR A 117 4.62 10.66 4.27
CA TYR A 117 4.82 9.24 4.49
C TYR A 117 3.47 8.52 4.40
N ILE A 118 3.50 7.22 4.19
CA ILE A 118 2.30 6.38 4.20
C ILE A 118 2.31 5.43 5.38
N VAL A 119 1.12 5.15 5.90
CA VAL A 119 0.84 4.05 6.83
C VAL A 119 -0.09 3.07 6.13
N ALA A 120 0.32 1.80 6.08
CA ALA A 120 -0.50 0.73 5.52
C ALA A 120 -0.15 -0.60 6.20
N MET A 121 -1.17 -1.29 6.73
CA MET A 121 -1.00 -2.58 7.40
C MET A 121 0.08 -2.54 8.48
N ASP A 122 0.00 -1.54 9.36
CA ASP A 122 0.95 -1.29 10.47
C ASP A 122 2.41 -1.05 10.03
N ARG A 123 2.65 -0.79 8.75
CA ARG A 123 3.97 -0.43 8.18
C ARG A 123 3.99 1.00 7.70
N MET A 124 5.17 1.62 7.75
CA MET A 124 5.38 3.01 7.37
C MET A 124 6.45 3.13 6.28
N LYS A 125 6.29 4.10 5.37
CA LYS A 125 7.26 4.35 4.30
C LYS A 125 7.29 5.82 3.90
N LEU A 126 8.48 6.38 3.74
CA LEU A 126 8.68 7.72 3.21
C LEU A 126 8.36 7.74 1.71
N LEU A 127 7.68 8.81 1.28
CA LEU A 127 7.32 9.00 -0.13
C LEU A 127 8.37 9.78 -0.93
#